data_AF-A0A6H1N9N3-F1
#
_entry.id   AF-A0A6H1N9N3-F1
#
_cell.length_a   1.000
_cell.length_b   1.000
_cell.length_c   1.000
_cell.angle_alpha   90.00
_cell.angle_beta   90.00
_cell.angle_gamma   90.00
#
_symmetry.space_group_name_H-M   'P 1'
#
loop_
_entity.id
_entity.type
_entity.pdbx_description
1 polymer ?
#
loop_
_entity_poly.entity_id
_entity_poly.type
_entity_poly.pdbx_seq_one_letter_code
_entity_poly.pdbx_strand_id
1 'polypeptide(L)'
;MAFAGSLVLVAVWLLLGPGPGALHEERDFRAAVACPERTASTDSEDCLRTVTARIDRTEPVNGTRSAAYWLYVTEPGGKSDRARIEGSTGPASPTAWAGARVQVTEWRGKIRYVDFGDGRLYTHADPRGSYRPYYSAGLGLGLFGAGLLMSTYWWARISAVSPRRHPWQVGVASTGAVVLACAGALAPMVTDGVRAALLFVAGAAGLVLVGCAVAALVLRRRQSGDDTVEVTPIVPDTEQCFLGGIVGEVPYGKNGGGYLVAAPGLLAQTPDPTGAFARQVVPPTLVPQRVRLPYWSDRGDYGAGTLVVECRDGATPVLIATKKENVPWVLGALQPVAARRP
;
A
#
# COMPACT_ATOMS: atom_id res chain seq x y z
N MET A 1 9.53 10.49 -2.22
CA MET A 1 9.33 10.59 -3.68
C MET A 1 10.20 9.62 -4.47
N ALA A 2 11.51 9.50 -4.19
CA ALA A 2 12.40 8.56 -4.89
C ALA A 2 11.89 7.10 -4.91
N PHE A 3 11.40 6.59 -3.78
CA PHE A 3 10.80 5.25 -3.68
C PHE A 3 9.52 5.08 -4.53
N ALA A 4 8.62 6.06 -4.53
CA ALA A 4 7.42 5.99 -5.36
C ALA A 4 7.76 6.07 -6.85
N GLY A 5 8.74 6.91 -7.22
CA GLY A 5 9.26 7.00 -8.58
C GLY A 5 9.92 5.70 -9.05
N SER A 6 10.71 5.03 -8.20
CA SER A 6 11.35 3.76 -8.56
C SER A 6 10.32 2.65 -8.80
N LEU A 7 9.23 2.59 -8.02
CA LEU A 7 8.13 1.65 -8.25
C LEU A 7 7.49 1.84 -9.63
N VAL A 8 7.23 3.10 -10.03
CA VAL A 8 6.68 3.42 -11.35
C VAL A 8 7.67 3.04 -12.46
N LEU A 9 8.97 3.30 -12.28
CA LEU A 9 9.98 2.93 -13.27
C LEU A 9 10.09 1.40 -13.46
N VAL A 10 10.08 0.64 -12.36
CA VAL A 10 10.05 -0.83 -12.40
C VAL A 10 8.79 -1.32 -13.09
N ALA A 11 7.63 -0.71 -12.79
CA ALA A 11 6.37 -1.04 -13.46
C ALA A 11 6.44 -0.81 -14.98
N VAL A 12 6.95 0.35 -15.42
CA VAL A 12 7.15 0.67 -16.83
C VAL A 12 8.09 -0.34 -17.48
N TRP A 13 9.20 -0.68 -16.83
CA TRP A 13 10.14 -1.67 -17.32
C TRP A 13 9.49 -3.05 -17.49
N LEU A 14 8.69 -3.52 -16.52
CA LEU A 14 7.97 -4.80 -16.61
C LEU A 14 6.95 -4.82 -17.75
N LEU A 15 6.20 -3.73 -17.92
CA LEU A 15 5.11 -3.63 -18.91
C LEU A 15 5.60 -3.42 -20.34
N LEU A 16 6.77 -2.79 -20.53
CA LEU A 16 7.33 -2.48 -21.85
C LEU A 16 8.51 -3.37 -22.24
N GLY A 17 9.21 -3.98 -21.28
CA GLY A 17 10.37 -4.84 -21.52
C GLY A 17 9.96 -6.30 -21.72
N PRO A 18 9.87 -7.12 -20.66
CA PRO A 18 9.58 -8.55 -20.79
C PRO A 18 8.11 -8.87 -21.12
N GLY A 19 7.17 -8.02 -20.70
CA GLY A 19 5.73 -8.25 -20.89
C GLY A 19 5.30 -8.43 -22.35
N PRO A 20 5.66 -7.51 -23.28
CA PRO A 20 5.30 -7.62 -24.69
C PRO A 20 5.92 -8.85 -25.36
N GLY A 21 7.15 -9.22 -24.99
CA GLY A 21 7.82 -10.42 -25.49
C GLY A 21 7.08 -11.70 -25.11
N ALA A 22 6.68 -11.82 -23.84
CA ALA A 22 5.89 -12.96 -23.35
C ALA A 22 4.51 -13.08 -24.05
N LEU A 23 3.85 -11.94 -24.31
CA LEU A 23 2.60 -11.93 -25.07
C LEU A 23 2.78 -12.33 -26.53
N HIS A 24 3.88 -11.92 -27.14
CA HIS A 24 4.18 -12.29 -28.51
C HIS A 24 4.46 -13.80 -28.60
N GLU A 25 5.28 -14.34 -27.69
CA GLU A 25 5.55 -15.78 -27.63
C GLU A 25 4.27 -16.61 -27.44
N GLU A 26 3.34 -16.15 -26.59
CA GLU A 26 2.05 -16.82 -26.44
C GLU A 26 1.19 -16.76 -27.73
N ARG A 27 1.17 -15.62 -28.43
CA ARG A 27 0.43 -15.50 -29.70
C ARG A 27 1.03 -16.40 -30.77
N ASP A 28 2.36 -16.43 -30.88
CA ASP A 28 3.08 -17.27 -31.83
C ASP A 28 2.79 -18.74 -31.55
N PHE A 29 2.84 -19.15 -30.28
CA PHE A 29 2.51 -20.52 -29.88
C PHE A 29 1.05 -20.89 -30.16
N ARG A 30 0.10 -19.97 -29.94
CA ARG A 30 -1.31 -20.20 -30.27
C ARG A 30 -1.57 -20.28 -31.77
N ALA A 31 -0.74 -19.60 -32.58
CA ALA A 31 -0.82 -19.62 -34.04
C ALA A 31 -0.01 -20.78 -34.66
N ALA A 32 0.86 -21.45 -33.89
CA ALA A 32 1.71 -22.53 -34.37
C ALA A 32 0.87 -23.72 -34.86
N VAL A 33 1.23 -24.23 -36.04
CA VAL A 33 0.58 -25.38 -36.70
C VAL A 33 1.41 -26.64 -36.52
N ALA A 34 0.80 -27.82 -36.67
CA ALA A 34 1.52 -29.08 -36.63
C ALA A 34 2.60 -29.15 -37.72
N CYS A 35 3.77 -29.67 -37.37
CA CYS A 35 4.86 -29.86 -38.34
C CYS A 35 4.42 -30.83 -39.45
N PRO A 36 4.71 -30.54 -40.73
CA PRO A 36 4.42 -31.47 -41.82
C PRO A 36 5.25 -32.76 -41.68
N GLU A 37 4.61 -33.91 -41.89
CA GLU A 37 5.19 -35.25 -41.69
C GLU A 37 6.45 -35.53 -42.54
N ARG A 38 6.70 -34.72 -43.59
CA ARG A 38 7.68 -35.03 -44.64
C ARG A 38 8.99 -34.26 -44.58
N THR A 39 9.16 -33.34 -43.64
CA THR A 39 10.43 -32.61 -43.50
C THR A 39 11.06 -32.93 -42.15
N ALA A 40 11.96 -33.91 -42.18
CA ALA A 40 13.02 -34.09 -41.19
C ALA A 40 14.07 -32.96 -41.27
N SER A 41 13.66 -31.73 -41.64
CA SER A 41 14.53 -30.57 -41.54
C SER A 41 14.43 -30.05 -40.12
N THR A 42 15.55 -30.10 -39.44
CA THR A 42 15.81 -29.65 -38.07
C THR A 42 15.53 -28.14 -37.84
N ASP A 43 15.11 -27.40 -38.88
CA ASP A 43 15.08 -25.93 -38.92
C ASP A 43 13.69 -25.28 -38.83
N SER A 44 12.59 -26.05 -38.83
CA SER A 44 11.25 -25.46 -38.63
C SER A 44 10.94 -25.29 -37.14
N GLU A 45 11.65 -24.39 -36.46
CA GLU A 45 11.48 -24.15 -35.02
C GLU A 45 10.06 -23.67 -34.65
N ASP A 46 9.29 -23.16 -35.61
CA ASP A 46 8.00 -22.51 -35.39
C ASP A 46 6.77 -23.44 -35.44
N CYS A 47 6.92 -24.73 -35.76
CA CYS A 47 5.80 -25.68 -35.81
C CYS A 47 5.71 -26.57 -34.55
N LEU A 48 4.52 -27.10 -34.28
CA LEU A 48 4.26 -28.03 -33.18
C LEU A 48 4.66 -29.45 -33.59
N ARG A 49 5.67 -30.02 -32.93
CA ARG A 49 6.15 -31.37 -33.17
C ARG A 49 5.66 -32.29 -32.08
N THR A 50 4.80 -33.26 -32.42
CA THR A 50 4.33 -34.27 -31.46
C THR A 50 5.06 -35.58 -31.70
N VAL A 51 5.75 -36.08 -30.67
CA VAL A 51 6.53 -37.32 -30.73
C VAL A 51 6.13 -38.25 -29.59
N THR A 52 6.07 -39.55 -29.87
CA THR A 52 5.91 -40.56 -28.82
C THR A 52 7.25 -40.74 -28.14
N ALA A 53 7.33 -40.52 -26.84
CA ALA A 53 8.56 -40.61 -26.08
C ALA A 53 8.38 -41.47 -24.81
N ARG A 54 9.48 -41.91 -24.22
CA ARG A 54 9.48 -42.71 -22.99
C ARG A 54 10.02 -41.87 -21.83
N ILE A 55 9.32 -41.91 -20.70
CA ILE A 55 9.83 -41.28 -19.47
C ILE A 55 10.89 -42.21 -18.88
N ASP A 56 12.12 -41.75 -18.74
CA ASP A 56 13.19 -42.56 -18.15
C ASP A 56 13.12 -42.52 -16.62
N ARG A 57 13.00 -41.31 -16.09
CA ARG A 57 12.92 -41.07 -14.65
C ARG A 57 12.25 -39.73 -14.35
N THR A 58 11.81 -39.61 -13.11
CA THR A 58 11.23 -38.39 -12.54
C THR A 58 11.99 -38.01 -11.28
N GLU A 59 12.40 -36.75 -11.15
CA GLU A 59 13.11 -36.25 -9.97
C GLU A 59 12.29 -35.13 -9.30
N PRO A 60 12.06 -35.18 -7.98
CA PRO A 60 11.41 -34.09 -7.27
C PRO A 60 12.30 -32.84 -7.23
N VAL A 61 11.70 -31.66 -7.39
CA VAL A 61 12.37 -30.37 -7.24
C VAL A 61 12.36 -29.97 -5.76
N ASN A 62 13.50 -30.15 -5.09
CA ASN A 62 13.67 -29.77 -3.69
C ASN A 62 13.59 -28.24 -3.51
N GLY A 63 13.03 -27.79 -2.38
CA GLY A 63 13.02 -26.37 -1.98
C GLY A 63 11.89 -25.53 -2.57
N THR A 64 10.87 -26.14 -3.18
CA THR A 64 9.68 -25.43 -3.68
C THR A 64 8.47 -25.69 -2.77
N ARG A 65 7.63 -24.66 -2.55
CA ARG A 65 6.43 -24.76 -1.69
C ARG A 65 5.34 -25.66 -2.28
N SER A 66 5.39 -25.87 -3.60
CA SER A 66 4.49 -26.72 -4.37
C SER A 66 5.26 -27.90 -4.96
N ALA A 67 4.66 -29.09 -5.01
CA ALA A 67 5.29 -30.25 -5.63
C ALA A 67 5.58 -29.96 -7.12
N ALA A 68 6.86 -29.96 -7.48
CA ALA A 68 7.33 -29.82 -8.85
C ALA A 68 8.29 -30.95 -9.17
N TYR A 69 8.31 -31.40 -10.42
CA TYR A 69 9.09 -32.55 -10.85
C TYR A 69 9.83 -32.24 -12.15
N TRP A 70 11.06 -32.74 -12.25
CA TRP A 70 11.77 -32.88 -13.50
C TRP A 70 11.38 -34.22 -14.13
N LEU A 71 10.83 -34.19 -15.34
CA LEU A 71 10.69 -35.37 -16.21
C LEU A 71 11.88 -35.44 -17.14
N TYR A 72 12.54 -36.60 -17.16
CA TYR A 72 13.55 -36.94 -18.16
C TYR A 72 12.89 -37.84 -19.18
N VAL A 73 12.90 -37.41 -20.44
CA VAL A 73 12.15 -38.05 -21.52
C VAL A 73 13.10 -38.37 -22.67
N THR A 74 13.03 -39.60 -23.16
CA THR A 74 13.82 -40.08 -24.30
C THR A 74 12.92 -40.34 -25.50
N GLU A 75 13.21 -39.63 -26.59
CA GLU A 75 12.58 -39.80 -27.90
C GLU A 75 13.08 -41.09 -28.60
N PRO A 76 12.35 -41.64 -29.58
CA PRO A 76 12.74 -42.87 -30.29
C PRO A 76 14.10 -42.77 -31.01
N GLY A 77 14.52 -41.54 -31.35
CA GLY A 77 15.82 -41.25 -31.94
C GLY A 77 16.98 -41.16 -30.93
N GLY A 78 16.75 -41.49 -29.65
CA GLY A 78 17.77 -41.46 -28.59
C GLY A 78 18.07 -40.06 -28.04
N LYS A 79 17.40 -39.02 -28.54
CA LYS A 79 17.46 -37.67 -27.96
C LYS A 79 16.77 -37.69 -26.59
N SER A 80 17.53 -37.32 -25.56
CA SER A 80 17.03 -37.18 -24.20
C SER A 80 16.90 -35.70 -23.86
N ASP A 81 15.74 -35.31 -23.34
CA ASP A 81 15.46 -33.93 -22.93
C ASP A 81 14.76 -33.93 -21.56
N ARG A 82 14.74 -32.77 -20.90
CA ARG A 82 14.11 -32.62 -19.58
C ARG A 82 13.06 -31.52 -19.57
N ALA A 83 11.94 -31.81 -18.91
CA ALA A 83 10.84 -30.88 -18.73
C ALA A 83 10.52 -30.70 -17.25
N ARG A 84 10.23 -29.47 -16.84
CA ARG A 84 9.71 -29.18 -15.48
C ARG A 84 8.19 -29.14 -15.53
N ILE A 85 7.54 -29.90 -14.67
CA ILE A 85 6.08 -29.89 -14.50
C ILE A 85 5.75 -29.43 -13.08
N GLU A 86 4.73 -28.58 -12.95
CA GLU A 86 4.19 -28.13 -11.67
C GLU A 86 2.92 -28.94 -11.33
N GLY A 87 2.80 -29.42 -10.10
CA GLY A 87 1.56 -29.99 -9.57
C GLY A 87 1.68 -31.43 -9.03
N SER A 88 0.83 -31.69 -8.03
CA SER A 88 0.50 -33.02 -7.48
C SER A 88 -0.88 -33.52 -7.94
N THR A 89 -1.55 -32.81 -8.86
CA THR A 89 -2.94 -33.06 -9.27
C THR A 89 -2.98 -33.89 -10.55
N GLY A 90 -2.58 -35.15 -10.43
CA GLY A 90 -2.82 -36.22 -11.39
C GLY A 90 -2.99 -37.55 -10.62
N PRO A 91 -3.71 -38.56 -11.16
CA PRO A 91 -4.13 -39.74 -10.39
C PRO A 91 -3.00 -40.73 -10.00
N ALA A 92 -1.73 -40.42 -10.21
CA ALA A 92 -0.62 -41.29 -9.84
C ALA A 92 0.58 -40.48 -9.36
N SER A 93 1.29 -41.01 -8.37
CA SER A 93 2.59 -40.48 -7.95
C SER A 93 3.53 -40.40 -9.16
N PRO A 94 4.23 -39.28 -9.40
CA PRO A 94 5.15 -39.11 -10.53
C PRO A 94 6.21 -40.22 -10.62
N THR A 95 6.58 -40.82 -9.49
CA THR A 95 7.50 -41.96 -9.43
C THR A 95 7.00 -43.18 -10.21
N ALA A 96 5.68 -43.32 -10.40
CA ALA A 96 5.07 -44.40 -11.16
C ALA A 96 5.14 -44.20 -12.68
N TRP A 97 5.61 -43.05 -13.16
CA TRP A 97 5.67 -42.75 -14.59
C TRP A 97 6.96 -43.24 -15.27
N ALA A 98 7.97 -43.65 -14.49
CA ALA A 98 9.20 -44.20 -15.05
C ALA A 98 8.90 -45.42 -15.93
N GLY A 99 9.36 -45.37 -17.17
CA GLY A 99 9.12 -46.38 -18.20
C GLY A 99 7.85 -46.18 -19.04
N ALA A 100 6.95 -45.26 -18.68
CA ALA A 100 5.72 -45.02 -19.42
C ALA A 100 5.97 -44.40 -20.79
N ARG A 101 5.14 -44.76 -21.77
CA ARG A 101 5.09 -44.10 -23.09
C ARG A 101 4.10 -42.96 -23.04
N VAL A 102 4.54 -41.79 -23.45
CA VAL A 102 3.75 -40.54 -23.45
C VAL A 102 3.89 -39.85 -24.80
N GLN A 103 2.94 -38.99 -25.15
CA GLN A 103 3.10 -38.09 -26.28
C GLN A 103 3.62 -36.76 -25.79
N VAL A 104 4.69 -36.28 -26.40
CA VAL A 104 5.32 -35.01 -26.04
C VAL A 104 5.14 -34.05 -27.20
N THR A 105 4.63 -32.86 -26.92
CA THR A 105 4.59 -31.78 -27.91
C THR A 105 5.69 -30.76 -27.64
N GLU A 106 6.51 -30.54 -28.65
CA GLU A 106 7.62 -29.59 -28.65
C GLU A 106 7.31 -28.39 -29.55
N TRP A 107 7.85 -27.23 -29.17
CA TRP A 107 7.83 -26.01 -29.96
C TRP A 107 9.08 -25.18 -29.66
N ARG A 108 9.82 -24.76 -30.70
CA ARG A 108 11.14 -24.12 -30.61
C ARG A 108 12.12 -24.88 -29.70
N GLY A 109 12.23 -26.19 -29.92
CA GLY A 109 13.16 -27.07 -29.19
C GLY A 109 12.85 -27.23 -27.69
N LYS A 110 11.67 -26.82 -27.22
CA LYS A 110 11.25 -26.98 -25.83
C LYS A 110 9.97 -27.81 -25.74
N ILE A 111 9.94 -28.72 -24.77
CA ILE A 111 8.73 -29.50 -24.45
C ILE A 111 7.71 -28.57 -23.79
N ARG A 112 6.54 -28.34 -24.42
CA ARG A 112 5.50 -27.41 -23.91
C ARG A 112 4.43 -28.14 -23.09
N TYR A 113 4.05 -29.34 -23.48
CA TYR A 113 3.15 -30.19 -22.71
C TYR A 113 3.37 -31.67 -23.02
N VAL A 114 2.96 -32.51 -22.06
CA VAL A 114 3.04 -33.96 -22.10
C VAL A 114 1.62 -34.52 -21.99
N ASP A 115 1.22 -35.26 -23.00
CA ASP A 115 -0.05 -35.96 -23.07
C ASP A 115 0.12 -37.38 -22.50
N PHE A 116 -0.55 -37.61 -21.38
CA PHE A 116 -0.76 -38.92 -20.77
C PHE A 116 -2.11 -39.46 -21.24
N GLY A 117 -2.29 -40.78 -21.22
CA GLY A 117 -3.58 -41.40 -21.58
C GLY A 117 -4.78 -40.85 -20.79
N ASP A 118 -4.53 -40.40 -19.55
CA ASP A 118 -5.53 -39.88 -18.63
C ASP A 118 -5.61 -38.34 -18.59
N GLY A 119 -4.82 -37.62 -19.40
CA GLY A 119 -4.88 -36.15 -19.47
C GLY A 119 -3.58 -35.47 -19.92
N ARG A 120 -3.67 -34.16 -20.17
CA ARG A 120 -2.55 -33.30 -20.57
C ARG A 120 -1.93 -32.59 -19.37
N LEU A 121 -0.61 -32.68 -19.21
CA LEU A 121 0.15 -31.89 -18.25
C LEU A 121 0.99 -30.84 -18.97
N TYR A 122 0.89 -29.60 -18.52
CA TYR A 122 1.66 -28.47 -19.06
C TYR A 122 3.00 -28.34 -18.36
N THR A 123 4.04 -27.97 -19.10
CA THR A 123 5.36 -27.74 -18.54
C THR A 123 5.55 -26.27 -18.21
N HIS A 124 6.57 -25.95 -17.41
CA HIS A 124 6.99 -24.57 -17.16
C HIS A 124 7.44 -23.83 -18.44
N ALA A 125 7.74 -24.57 -19.52
CA ALA A 125 8.04 -23.95 -20.80
C ALA A 125 6.78 -23.58 -21.59
N ASP A 126 5.56 -23.87 -21.15
CA ASP A 126 4.34 -23.39 -21.83
C ASP A 126 4.28 -21.85 -21.80
N PRO A 127 4.27 -21.15 -22.96
CA PRO A 127 4.23 -19.70 -22.99
C PRO A 127 2.85 -19.14 -22.61
N ARG A 128 1.80 -19.97 -22.54
CA ARG A 128 0.44 -19.51 -22.20
C ARG A 128 0.40 -18.94 -20.79
N GLY A 129 -0.04 -17.69 -20.68
CA GLY A 129 -0.15 -16.99 -19.41
C GLY A 129 1.20 -16.53 -18.84
N SER A 130 2.31 -16.73 -19.54
CA SER A 130 3.65 -16.28 -19.10
C SER A 130 3.76 -14.75 -18.93
N TYR A 131 2.92 -13.99 -19.63
CA TYR A 131 2.82 -12.53 -19.48
C TYR A 131 2.16 -12.09 -18.17
N ARG A 132 1.30 -12.94 -17.56
CA ARG A 132 0.49 -12.61 -16.39
C ARG A 132 1.31 -12.09 -15.21
N PRO A 133 2.42 -12.71 -14.77
CA PRO A 133 3.22 -12.17 -13.66
C PRO A 133 3.80 -10.79 -13.96
N TYR A 134 4.30 -10.54 -15.17
CA TYR A 134 4.86 -9.23 -15.55
C TYR A 134 3.79 -8.14 -15.54
N TYR A 135 2.62 -8.40 -16.13
CA TYR A 135 1.51 -7.45 -16.14
C TYR A 135 0.92 -7.25 -14.74
N SER A 136 0.84 -8.29 -13.93
CA SER A 136 0.31 -8.21 -12.56
C SER A 136 1.22 -7.37 -11.67
N ALA A 137 2.52 -7.66 -11.68
CA ALA A 137 3.50 -6.87 -10.95
C ALA A 137 3.58 -5.43 -11.50
N GLY A 138 3.60 -5.26 -12.83
CA GLY A 138 3.65 -3.96 -13.47
C GLY A 138 2.45 -3.07 -13.14
N LEU A 139 1.22 -3.58 -13.31
CA LEU A 139 0.01 -2.82 -12.98
C LEU A 139 -0.10 -2.56 -11.47
N GLY A 140 0.16 -3.56 -10.62
CA GLY A 140 0.11 -3.40 -9.17
C GLY A 140 1.09 -2.35 -8.65
N LEU A 141 2.38 -2.48 -9.01
CA LEU A 141 3.42 -1.54 -8.60
C LEU A 141 3.21 -0.15 -9.20
N GLY A 142 2.80 -0.08 -10.48
CA GLY A 142 2.57 1.18 -11.19
C GLY A 142 1.44 1.99 -10.57
N LEU A 143 0.29 1.35 -10.29
CA LEU A 143 -0.87 2.01 -9.67
C LEU A 143 -0.58 2.39 -8.21
N PHE A 144 0.14 1.54 -7.46
CA PHE A 144 0.56 1.87 -6.11
C PHE A 144 1.52 3.06 -6.08
N GLY A 145 2.57 3.05 -6.91
CA GLY A 145 3.54 4.13 -7.03
C GLY A 145 2.91 5.44 -7.50
N ALA A 146 2.03 5.39 -8.50
CA ALA A 146 1.26 6.54 -8.96
C ALA A 146 0.34 7.09 -7.87
N GLY A 147 -0.34 6.23 -7.11
CA GLY A 147 -1.17 6.61 -5.97
C GLY A 147 -0.38 7.31 -4.87
N LEU A 148 0.83 6.84 -4.55
CA LEU A 148 1.72 7.52 -3.61
C LEU A 148 2.18 8.89 -4.12
N LEU A 149 2.61 8.98 -5.39
CA LEU A 149 3.00 10.25 -6.00
C LEU A 149 1.85 11.26 -5.99
N MET A 150 0.66 10.84 -6.42
CA MET A 150 -0.54 11.67 -6.39
C MET A 150 -0.89 12.09 -4.97
N SER A 151 -0.81 11.20 -3.99
CA SER A 151 -1.05 11.54 -2.59
C SER A 151 -0.07 12.58 -2.09
N THR A 152 1.22 12.46 -2.41
CA THR A 152 2.24 13.46 -2.01
C THR A 152 2.05 14.80 -2.72
N TYR A 153 1.72 14.78 -4.01
CA TYR A 153 1.44 15.98 -4.79
C TYR A 153 0.20 16.70 -4.23
N TRP A 154 -0.88 15.95 -4.00
CA TRP A 154 -2.12 16.50 -3.48
C TRP A 154 -1.96 17.02 -2.06
N TRP A 155 -1.17 16.33 -1.23
CA TRP A 155 -0.79 16.80 0.11
C TRP A 155 -0.07 18.15 0.02
N ALA A 156 0.96 18.28 -0.80
CA ALA A 156 1.70 19.54 -0.96
C ALA A 156 0.80 20.69 -1.45
N ARG A 157 -0.20 20.39 -2.28
CA ARG A 157 -1.17 21.39 -2.77
C ARG A 157 -2.21 21.76 -1.72
N ILE A 158 -2.73 20.81 -0.94
CA ILE A 158 -3.76 21.09 0.07
C ILE A 158 -3.19 21.76 1.30
N SER A 159 -1.98 21.40 1.74
CA SER A 159 -1.33 22.10 2.84
C SER A 159 -1.15 23.59 2.55
N ALA A 160 -1.07 23.98 1.27
CA ALA A 160 -0.99 25.37 0.84
C ALA A 160 -2.35 26.10 0.81
N VAL A 161 -3.47 25.37 0.68
CA VAL A 161 -4.81 25.96 0.47
C VAL A 161 -5.71 25.85 1.71
N SER A 162 -5.53 24.81 2.53
CA SER A 162 -6.32 24.56 3.74
C SER A 162 -5.40 24.44 4.94
N PRO A 163 -5.49 25.35 5.94
CA PRO A 163 -4.70 25.24 7.15
C PRO A 163 -5.09 24.03 8.00
N ARG A 164 -6.27 23.44 7.83
CA ARG A 164 -6.76 22.32 8.65
C ARG A 164 -6.05 21.00 8.32
N ARG A 165 -5.46 20.34 9.32
CA ARG A 165 -4.87 18.99 9.23
C ARG A 165 -5.90 17.93 9.57
N HIS A 166 -6.44 17.26 8.55
CA HIS A 166 -7.41 16.18 8.76
C HIS A 166 -6.86 14.81 8.33
N PRO A 167 -6.86 13.80 9.22
CA PRO A 167 -6.27 12.48 8.93
C PRO A 167 -7.01 11.74 7.80
N TRP A 168 -8.29 12.03 7.57
CA TRP A 168 -9.07 11.39 6.51
C TRP A 168 -8.57 11.72 5.11
N GLN A 169 -7.94 12.88 4.91
CA GLN A 169 -7.41 13.29 3.60
C GLN A 169 -6.32 12.34 3.12
N VAL A 170 -5.52 11.82 4.05
CA VAL A 170 -4.49 10.81 3.78
C VAL A 170 -5.13 9.42 3.68
N GLY A 171 -6.05 9.09 4.59
CA GLY A 171 -6.72 7.80 4.62
C GLY A 171 -7.45 7.45 3.31
N VAL A 172 -8.33 8.34 2.82
CA VAL A 172 -9.15 8.06 1.63
C VAL A 172 -8.29 7.86 0.38
N ALA A 173 -7.30 8.73 0.15
CA ALA A 173 -6.41 8.62 -1.00
C ALA A 173 -5.53 7.36 -0.93
N SER A 174 -5.00 7.05 0.26
CA SER A 174 -4.12 5.88 0.46
C SER A 174 -4.90 4.57 0.30
N THR A 175 -6.09 4.48 0.89
CA THR A 175 -6.97 3.32 0.74
C THR A 175 -7.37 3.13 -0.72
N GLY A 176 -7.74 4.20 -1.42
CA GLY A 176 -8.05 4.14 -2.86
C GLY A 176 -6.87 3.64 -3.70
N ALA A 177 -5.66 4.12 -3.42
CA ALA A 177 -4.44 3.68 -4.10
C ALA A 177 -4.14 2.19 -3.86
N VAL A 178 -4.30 1.70 -2.63
CA VAL A 178 -4.09 0.28 -2.27
C VAL A 178 -5.12 -0.61 -2.97
N VAL A 179 -6.41 -0.25 -2.92
CA VAL A 179 -7.48 -1.02 -3.59
C VAL A 179 -7.21 -1.10 -5.09
N LEU A 180 -6.82 0.02 -5.70
CA LEU A 180 -6.53 0.07 -7.14
C LEU A 180 -5.28 -0.74 -7.50
N ALA A 181 -4.24 -0.73 -6.66
CA ALA A 181 -3.06 -1.57 -6.83
C ALA A 181 -3.39 -3.07 -6.74
N CYS A 182 -4.21 -3.48 -5.77
CA CYS A 182 -4.69 -4.84 -5.66
C CYS A 182 -5.51 -5.25 -6.91
N ALA A 183 -6.40 -4.38 -7.38
CA ALA A 183 -7.14 -4.62 -8.62
C ALA A 183 -6.20 -4.78 -9.82
N GLY A 184 -5.17 -3.93 -9.94
CA GLY A 184 -4.15 -4.02 -10.98
C GLY A 184 -3.36 -5.32 -10.93
N ALA A 185 -2.98 -5.78 -9.75
CA ALA A 185 -2.25 -7.04 -9.57
C ALA A 185 -3.12 -8.27 -9.86
N LEU A 186 -4.41 -8.23 -9.53
CA LEU A 186 -5.32 -9.36 -9.74
C LEU A 186 -5.84 -9.44 -11.17
N ALA A 187 -5.99 -8.30 -11.87
CA ALA A 187 -6.65 -8.26 -13.17
C ALA A 187 -6.07 -9.25 -14.20
N PRO A 188 -4.74 -9.35 -14.42
CA PRO A 188 -4.19 -10.28 -15.40
C PRO A 188 -4.34 -11.76 -15.00
N MET A 189 -4.52 -12.05 -13.71
CA MET A 189 -4.68 -13.40 -13.19
C MET A 189 -6.10 -13.95 -13.38
N VAL A 190 -7.11 -13.08 -13.29
CA VAL A 190 -8.53 -13.49 -13.34
C VAL A 190 -9.19 -13.22 -14.69
N THR A 191 -8.49 -12.61 -15.64
CA THR A 191 -9.03 -12.29 -16.96
C THR A 191 -8.32 -13.02 -18.10
N ASP A 192 -9.04 -13.18 -19.20
CA ASP A 192 -8.55 -13.80 -20.42
C ASP A 192 -7.97 -12.74 -21.35
N GLY A 193 -6.78 -12.25 -20.99
CA GLY A 193 -5.99 -11.35 -21.83
C GLY A 193 -5.83 -9.93 -21.29
N VAL A 194 -4.87 -9.21 -21.87
CA VAL A 194 -4.48 -7.87 -21.44
C VAL A 194 -5.62 -6.86 -21.58
N ARG A 195 -6.40 -6.93 -22.66
CA ARG A 195 -7.51 -5.99 -22.87
C ARG A 195 -8.57 -6.12 -21.79
N ALA A 196 -8.94 -7.35 -21.44
CA ALA A 196 -9.89 -7.62 -20.36
C ALA A 196 -9.33 -7.16 -19.01
N ALA A 197 -8.04 -7.40 -18.74
CA ALA A 197 -7.37 -6.91 -17.53
C ALA A 197 -7.42 -5.36 -17.43
N LEU A 198 -7.12 -4.64 -18.51
CA LEU A 198 -7.15 -3.19 -18.53
C LEU A 198 -8.56 -2.63 -18.33
N LEU A 199 -9.58 -3.24 -18.94
CA LEU A 199 -10.97 -2.86 -18.73
C LEU A 199 -11.43 -3.09 -17.28
N PHE A 200 -11.01 -4.21 -16.68
CA PHE A 200 -11.27 -4.49 -15.27
C PHE A 200 -10.66 -3.41 -14.36
N VAL A 201 -9.39 -3.06 -14.59
CA VAL A 201 -8.70 -2.00 -13.83
C VAL A 201 -9.37 -0.64 -14.03
N ALA A 202 -9.80 -0.32 -15.26
CA ALA A 202 -10.51 0.93 -15.54
C ALA A 202 -11.86 1.00 -14.80
N GLY A 203 -12.62 -0.10 -14.76
CA GLY A 203 -13.86 -0.19 -13.98
C GLY A 203 -13.61 -0.02 -12.48
N ALA A 204 -12.59 -0.70 -11.94
CA ALA A 204 -12.18 -0.56 -10.54
C ALA A 204 -11.75 0.88 -10.22
N ALA A 205 -10.99 1.53 -11.11
CA ALA A 205 -10.60 2.93 -10.96
C ALA A 205 -11.81 3.86 -10.89
N GLY A 206 -12.81 3.65 -11.76
CA GLY A 206 -14.08 4.40 -11.72
C GLY A 206 -14.80 4.26 -10.37
N LEU A 207 -14.92 3.03 -9.85
CA LEU A 207 -15.55 2.78 -8.55
C LEU A 207 -14.77 3.44 -7.40
N VAL A 208 -13.44 3.33 -7.41
CA VAL A 208 -12.57 3.98 -6.41
C VAL A 208 -12.73 5.50 -6.46
N LEU A 209 -12.75 6.10 -7.65
CA LEU A 209 -12.94 7.55 -7.81
C LEU A 209 -14.30 8.00 -7.27
N VAL A 210 -15.38 7.29 -7.59
CA VAL A 210 -16.72 7.58 -7.07
C VAL A 210 -16.75 7.45 -5.54
N GLY A 211 -16.18 6.36 -4.99
CA GLY A 211 -16.09 6.15 -3.54
C GLY A 211 -15.31 7.25 -2.83
N CYS A 212 -14.14 7.63 -3.37
CA CYS A 212 -13.32 8.72 -2.85
C CYS A 212 -14.05 10.06 -2.92
N ALA A 213 -14.76 10.36 -4.01
CA ALA A 213 -15.52 11.59 -4.17
C ALA A 213 -16.69 11.66 -3.17
N VAL A 214 -17.45 10.57 -3.01
CA VAL A 214 -18.54 10.49 -2.02
C VAL A 214 -18.00 10.64 -0.60
N ALA A 215 -16.94 9.91 -0.24
CA ALA A 215 -16.30 10.03 1.07
C ALA A 215 -15.82 11.46 1.33
N ALA A 216 -15.13 12.08 0.36
CA ALA A 216 -14.68 13.46 0.46
C ALA A 216 -15.85 14.45 0.62
N LEU A 217 -16.95 14.27 -0.11
CA LEU A 217 -18.15 15.11 0.02
C LEU A 217 -18.82 14.95 1.39
N VAL A 218 -19.01 13.72 1.87
CA VAL A 218 -19.61 13.45 3.19
C VAL A 218 -18.73 14.03 4.31
N LEU A 219 -17.42 13.84 4.23
CA LEU A 219 -16.47 14.35 5.21
C LEU A 219 -16.38 15.89 5.18
N ARG A 220 -16.40 16.49 3.99
CA ARG A 220 -16.48 17.96 3.84
C ARG A 220 -17.76 18.52 4.43
N ARG A 221 -18.92 17.90 4.16
CA ARG A 221 -20.22 18.35 4.71
C ARG A 221 -20.24 18.31 6.23
N ARG A 222 -19.70 17.24 6.83
CA ARG A 222 -19.58 17.13 8.30
C ARG A 222 -18.64 18.17 8.93
N GLN A 223 -17.79 18.82 8.13
CA GLN A 223 -16.76 19.74 8.59
C GLN A 223 -17.00 21.20 8.16
N SER A 224 -18.14 21.49 7.53
CA SER A 224 -18.51 22.82 7.02
C SER A 224 -18.99 23.79 8.13
N GLY A 225 -18.60 23.57 9.39
CA GLY A 225 -18.93 24.43 10.53
C GLY A 225 -17.74 25.25 11.04
N ASP A 226 -18.02 26.14 11.98
CA ASP A 226 -17.03 26.73 12.88
C ASP A 226 -16.20 25.59 13.49
N ASP A 227 -14.88 25.67 13.40
CA ASP A 227 -13.97 24.62 13.92
C ASP A 227 -13.70 24.75 15.42
N THR A 228 -14.45 25.64 16.07
CA THR A 228 -14.49 25.78 17.51
C THR A 228 -15.14 24.55 18.15
N VAL A 229 -14.39 23.88 19.02
CA VAL A 229 -14.86 22.79 19.86
C VAL A 229 -15.30 23.40 21.18
N GLU A 230 -16.60 23.31 21.49
CA GLU A 230 -17.07 23.70 22.82
C GLU A 230 -16.51 22.72 23.86
N VAL A 231 -15.78 23.26 24.83
CA VAL A 231 -15.21 22.52 25.95
C VAL A 231 -15.53 23.28 27.23
N THR A 232 -16.24 22.62 28.13
CA THR A 232 -16.55 23.19 29.45
C THR A 232 -15.28 23.24 30.30
N PRO A 233 -14.86 24.41 30.81
CA PRO A 233 -13.70 24.52 31.69
C PRO A 233 -13.92 23.76 33.02
N ILE A 234 -12.86 23.11 33.51
CA ILE A 234 -12.85 22.43 34.81
C ILE A 234 -11.65 22.96 35.60
N VAL A 235 -11.90 23.66 36.70
CA VAL A 235 -10.83 24.09 37.62
C VAL A 235 -10.33 22.84 38.36
N PRO A 236 -9.04 22.48 38.26
CA PRO A 236 -8.53 21.29 38.92
C PRO A 236 -8.42 21.50 40.44
N ASP A 237 -8.89 20.54 41.25
CA ASP A 237 -8.83 20.62 42.72
C ASP A 237 -7.40 20.47 43.28
N THR A 238 -6.57 19.70 42.56
CA THR A 238 -5.16 19.46 42.86
C THR A 238 -4.31 19.78 41.65
N GLU A 239 -3.00 19.91 41.85
CA GLU A 239 -2.07 20.04 40.73
C GLU A 239 -2.14 18.80 39.81
N GLN A 240 -2.36 19.03 38.53
CA GLN A 240 -2.41 18.00 37.48
C GLN A 240 -1.26 18.24 36.50
N CYS A 241 -0.40 17.24 36.32
CA CYS A 241 0.69 17.27 35.33
C CYS A 241 0.35 16.33 34.17
N PHE A 242 0.39 16.84 32.94
CA PHE A 242 0.05 16.06 31.75
C PHE A 242 0.83 16.50 30.52
N LEU A 243 0.92 15.63 29.52
CA LEU A 243 1.64 15.95 28.28
C LEU A 243 0.96 17.12 27.55
N GLY A 244 1.77 18.12 27.18
CA GLY A 244 1.30 19.29 26.46
C GLY A 244 2.42 20.28 26.19
N GLY A 245 2.15 21.26 25.35
CA GLY A 245 3.13 22.27 24.97
C GLY A 245 2.50 23.62 24.72
N ILE A 246 3.25 24.67 25.05
CA ILE A 246 2.95 26.05 24.68
C ILE A 246 3.81 26.40 23.47
N VAL A 247 3.17 26.89 22.42
CA VAL A 247 3.80 27.26 21.16
C VAL A 247 3.44 28.70 20.82
N GLY A 248 4.44 29.53 20.62
CA GLY A 248 4.30 30.94 20.29
C GLY A 248 5.62 31.66 20.49
N GLU A 249 5.72 32.89 19.99
CA GLU A 249 6.89 33.76 20.21
C GLU A 249 6.80 34.41 21.59
N VAL A 250 6.76 33.58 22.65
CA VAL A 250 6.62 34.02 24.05
C VAL A 250 7.72 33.46 24.95
N PRO A 251 8.14 34.20 26.00
CA PRO A 251 9.27 33.81 26.85
C PRO A 251 9.08 32.47 27.58
N TYR A 252 7.83 32.11 27.90
CA TYR A 252 7.42 30.90 28.62
C TYR A 252 7.08 29.72 27.70
N GLY A 253 7.25 29.87 26.37
CA GLY A 253 7.00 28.83 25.36
C GLY A 253 8.27 28.34 24.64
N LYS A 254 9.46 28.75 25.10
CA LYS A 254 10.75 28.53 24.39
C LYS A 254 11.09 27.07 24.10
N ASN A 255 10.55 26.14 24.88
CA ASN A 255 10.85 24.71 24.74
C ASN A 255 9.83 23.96 23.87
N GLY A 256 8.72 24.59 23.46
CA GLY A 256 7.74 24.07 22.49
C GLY A 256 7.02 22.75 22.83
N GLY A 257 7.43 22.05 23.89
CA GLY A 257 6.89 20.76 24.32
C GLY A 257 7.36 20.35 25.72
N GLY A 258 6.86 19.21 26.19
CA GLY A 258 7.10 18.67 27.54
C GLY A 258 5.78 18.34 28.24
N TYR A 259 5.62 18.87 29.44
CA TYR A 259 4.45 18.70 30.29
C TYR A 259 3.87 20.06 30.66
N LEU A 260 2.56 20.09 30.83
CA LEU A 260 1.80 21.20 31.39
C LEU A 260 1.37 20.82 32.80
N VAL A 261 1.49 21.80 33.69
CA VAL A 261 1.02 21.73 35.06
C VAL A 261 -0.16 22.67 35.19
N ALA A 262 -1.33 22.13 35.51
CA ALA A 262 -2.55 22.89 35.76
C ALA A 262 -2.94 22.76 37.23
N ALA A 263 -3.15 23.90 37.89
CA ALA A 263 -3.68 24.01 39.25
C ALA A 263 -4.65 25.21 39.33
N PRO A 264 -5.38 25.42 40.44
CA PRO A 264 -6.27 26.57 40.57
C PRO A 264 -5.55 27.90 40.28
N GLY A 265 -5.89 28.55 39.17
CA GLY A 265 -5.29 29.82 38.75
C GLY A 265 -3.84 29.77 38.29
N LEU A 266 -3.29 28.58 38.07
CA LEU A 266 -1.91 28.38 37.69
C LEU A 266 -1.83 27.44 36.50
N LEU A 267 -1.25 27.93 35.41
CA LEU A 267 -0.77 27.10 34.33
C LEU A 267 0.74 27.29 34.21
N ALA A 268 1.49 26.20 34.09
CA ALA A 268 2.93 26.25 33.89
C ALA A 268 3.40 25.18 32.89
N GLN A 269 4.48 25.46 32.18
CA GLN A 269 5.17 24.49 31.34
C GLN A 269 6.42 23.96 32.05
N THR A 270 6.72 22.67 31.88
CA THR A 270 7.90 22.02 32.47
C THR A 270 8.38 20.87 31.58
N PRO A 271 9.71 20.63 31.48
CA PRO A 271 10.23 19.44 30.82
C PRO A 271 10.10 18.16 31.67
N ASP A 272 9.77 18.28 32.95
CA ASP A 272 9.77 17.19 33.93
C ASP A 272 8.38 16.52 34.03
N PRO A 273 8.26 15.19 33.83
CA PRO A 273 6.99 14.48 33.95
C PRO A 273 6.36 14.57 35.34
N THR A 274 7.15 14.79 36.39
CA THR A 274 6.63 14.99 37.75
C THR A 274 6.10 16.40 37.97
N GLY A 275 6.43 17.30 37.05
CA GLY A 275 6.11 18.72 37.12
C GLY A 275 6.98 19.51 38.10
N ALA A 276 7.87 18.91 38.89
CA ALA A 276 8.56 19.59 39.99
C ALA A 276 9.68 20.54 39.52
N PHE A 277 10.39 20.21 38.44
CA PHE A 277 11.57 20.93 37.99
C PHE A 277 11.31 21.95 36.87
N ALA A 278 12.11 23.03 36.82
CA ALA A 278 12.15 24.02 35.73
C ALA A 278 10.78 24.54 35.25
N ARG A 279 9.87 24.82 36.19
CA ARG A 279 8.53 25.37 35.89
C ARG A 279 8.63 26.78 35.32
N GLN A 280 8.03 26.97 34.15
CA GLN A 280 7.81 28.28 33.54
C GLN A 280 6.33 28.62 33.67
N VAL A 281 6.01 29.50 34.61
CA VAL A 281 4.62 29.91 34.89
C VAL A 281 4.12 30.78 33.74
N VAL A 282 2.92 30.46 33.27
CA VAL A 282 2.19 31.22 32.26
C VAL A 282 1.60 32.46 32.92
N PRO A 283 1.74 33.65 32.31
CA PRO A 283 1.23 34.87 32.91
C PRO A 283 -0.31 34.88 32.92
N PRO A 284 -0.93 35.53 33.92
CA PRO A 284 -2.39 35.64 34.03
C PRO A 284 -3.02 36.53 32.95
N THR A 285 -2.20 37.21 32.13
CA THR A 285 -2.63 38.00 30.96
C THR A 285 -3.05 37.13 29.79
N LEU A 286 -2.79 35.83 29.84
CA LEU A 286 -3.12 34.90 28.77
C LEU A 286 -4.62 34.59 28.76
N VAL A 287 -5.33 35.05 27.73
CA VAL A 287 -6.78 34.86 27.60
C VAL A 287 -7.09 33.80 26.55
N PRO A 288 -7.83 32.72 26.88
CA PRO A 288 -8.28 31.74 25.89
C PRO A 288 -9.34 32.37 24.97
N GLN A 289 -9.17 32.20 23.66
CA GLN A 289 -10.08 32.72 22.64
C GLN A 289 -11.02 31.63 22.11
N ARG A 290 -10.46 30.48 21.72
CA ARG A 290 -11.23 29.33 21.24
C ARG A 290 -10.41 28.04 21.33
N VAL A 291 -11.09 26.91 21.32
CA VAL A 291 -10.47 25.58 21.20
C VAL A 291 -10.75 25.04 19.82
N ARG A 292 -9.74 24.52 19.12
CA ARG A 292 -9.90 23.95 17.78
C ARG A 292 -9.03 22.72 17.54
N LEU A 293 -9.22 22.08 16.40
CA LEU A 293 -8.30 21.05 15.92
C LEU A 293 -6.96 21.66 15.46
N PRO A 294 -5.86 20.88 15.49
CA PRO A 294 -4.56 21.33 15.01
C PRO A 294 -4.57 21.68 13.51
N TYR A 295 -3.87 22.75 13.16
CA TYR A 295 -3.61 23.17 11.80
C TYR A 295 -2.23 22.70 11.33
N TRP A 296 -1.99 22.69 10.02
CA TRP A 296 -0.68 22.39 9.42
C TRP A 296 0.38 23.43 9.76
N SER A 297 -0.03 24.66 10.05
CA SER A 297 0.85 25.76 10.49
C SER A 297 1.27 25.63 11.96
N ASP A 298 0.55 24.84 12.76
CA ASP A 298 0.88 24.69 14.18
C ASP A 298 2.16 23.86 14.28
N ARG A 299 3.19 24.43 14.91
CA ARG A 299 4.51 23.79 15.03
C ARG A 299 4.51 22.77 16.17
N GLY A 300 4.51 21.49 15.85
CA GLY A 300 4.72 20.42 16.83
C GLY A 300 4.08 19.11 16.42
N ASP A 301 4.63 17.98 16.88
CA ASP A 301 3.95 16.69 16.81
C ASP A 301 3.24 16.44 18.14
N TYR A 302 1.94 16.70 18.16
CA TYR A 302 1.14 16.59 19.36
C TYR A 302 0.44 15.23 19.50
N GLY A 303 0.65 14.30 18.56
CA GLY A 303 -0.03 13.01 18.54
C GLY A 303 -1.52 13.07 18.19
N ALA A 304 -2.15 11.90 18.14
CA ALA A 304 -3.58 11.77 17.81
C ALA A 304 -4.48 12.21 18.98
N GLY A 305 -5.59 12.87 18.67
CA GLY A 305 -6.58 13.30 19.68
C GLY A 305 -6.27 14.62 20.39
N THR A 306 -5.29 15.37 19.89
CA THR A 306 -4.90 16.68 20.44
C THR A 306 -5.83 17.78 19.96
N LEU A 307 -6.13 18.71 20.87
CA LEU A 307 -6.79 19.98 20.60
C LEU A 307 -5.82 21.13 20.90
N VAL A 308 -6.01 22.23 20.18
CA VAL A 308 -5.25 23.46 20.33
C VAL A 308 -6.16 24.52 20.93
N VAL A 309 -5.78 25.04 22.10
CA VAL A 309 -6.38 26.23 22.69
C VAL A 309 -5.65 27.43 22.11
N GLU A 310 -6.35 28.23 21.30
CA GLU A 310 -5.85 29.52 20.85
C GLU A 310 -6.03 30.52 21.99
N CYS A 311 -4.92 31.07 22.44
CA CYS A 311 -4.86 32.08 23.47
C CYS A 311 -4.22 33.36 22.93
N ARG A 312 -4.46 34.46 23.63
CA ARG A 312 -3.86 35.76 23.34
C ARG A 312 -3.19 36.31 24.58
N ASP A 313 -1.92 36.67 24.45
CA ASP A 313 -1.16 37.41 25.46
C ASP A 313 -0.90 38.82 24.91
N GLY A 314 -1.77 39.77 25.24
CA GLY A 314 -1.76 41.09 24.64
C GLY A 314 -1.98 41.07 23.12
N ALA A 315 -0.95 41.33 22.32
CA ALA A 315 -1.01 41.26 20.86
C ALA A 315 -0.48 39.93 20.28
N THR A 316 0.20 39.12 21.09
CA THR A 316 0.91 37.93 20.63
C THR A 316 -0.01 36.70 20.68
N PRO A 317 -0.16 35.96 19.57
CA PRO A 317 -0.90 34.70 19.57
C PRO A 317 -0.07 33.61 20.27
N VAL A 318 -0.75 32.83 21.10
CA VAL A 318 -0.16 31.71 21.85
C VAL A 318 -1.04 30.50 21.67
N LEU A 319 -0.45 29.35 21.34
CA LEU A 319 -1.14 28.10 21.13
C LEU A 319 -0.79 27.14 22.26
N ILE A 320 -1.79 26.59 22.95
CA ILE A 320 -1.58 25.52 23.92
C ILE A 320 -2.12 24.23 23.33
N ALA A 321 -1.24 23.26 23.09
CA ALA A 321 -1.62 21.97 22.52
C ALA A 321 -1.55 20.87 23.58
N THR A 322 -2.66 20.15 23.76
CA THR A 322 -2.73 18.98 24.65
C THR A 322 -3.81 18.00 24.18
N LYS A 323 -3.84 16.80 24.77
CA LYS A 323 -4.91 15.82 24.50
C LYS A 323 -6.28 16.39 24.87
N LYS A 324 -7.29 16.02 24.10
CA LYS A 324 -8.69 16.44 24.29
C LYS A 324 -9.17 16.32 25.75
N GLU A 325 -8.77 15.25 26.44
CA GLU A 325 -9.13 14.98 27.84
C GLU A 325 -8.59 16.00 28.85
N ASN A 326 -7.48 16.68 28.54
CA ASN A 326 -6.82 17.63 29.45
C ASN A 326 -7.19 19.10 29.17
N VAL A 327 -7.82 19.38 28.02
CA VAL A 327 -8.24 20.75 27.66
C VAL A 327 -9.13 21.41 28.73
N PRO A 328 -10.11 20.71 29.34
CA PRO A 328 -10.90 21.31 30.40
C PRO A 328 -10.06 21.88 31.55
N TRP A 329 -9.00 21.18 31.95
CA TRP A 329 -8.09 21.62 33.00
C TRP A 329 -7.24 22.81 32.60
N VAL A 330 -6.78 22.86 31.34
CA VAL A 330 -6.07 24.04 30.80
C VAL A 330 -6.99 25.26 30.84
N LEU A 331 -8.22 25.13 30.36
CA LEU A 331 -9.19 26.23 30.37
C LEU A 331 -9.53 26.67 31.80
N GLY A 332 -9.71 25.73 32.73
CA GLY A 332 -9.98 26.03 34.13
C GLY A 332 -8.81 26.70 34.85
N ALA A 333 -7.57 26.29 34.57
CA ALA A 333 -6.37 26.90 35.13
C ALA A 333 -6.13 28.34 34.65
N LEU A 334 -6.59 28.68 33.44
CA LEU A 334 -6.53 30.04 32.88
C LEU A 334 -7.65 30.96 33.36
N GLN A 335 -8.66 30.46 34.08
CA GLN A 335 -9.69 31.31 34.64
C GLN A 335 -9.14 32.15 35.80
N PRO A 336 -9.55 33.42 35.93
CA PRO A 336 -9.23 34.22 37.09
C PRO A 336 -9.76 33.51 38.33
N VAL A 337 -8.90 33.22 39.31
CA VAL A 337 -9.36 32.75 40.61
C VAL A 337 -10.14 33.91 41.23
N ALA A 338 -11.46 33.74 41.34
CA ALA A 338 -12.28 34.64 42.15
C ALA A 338 -11.64 34.66 43.53
N ALA A 339 -11.11 35.82 43.94
CA ALA A 339 -10.44 35.97 45.22
C ALA A 339 -11.39 35.44 46.31
N ARG A 340 -11.03 34.30 46.92
CA ARG A 340 -11.69 33.85 48.15
C ARG A 340 -11.44 34.98 49.15
N ARG A 341 -12.49 35.77 49.43
CA ARG A 341 -12.47 36.65 50.59
C ARG A 341 -12.29 35.74 51.82
N PRO A 342 -11.34 36.06 52.71
CA PRO A 342 -11.02 35.24 53.87
C PRO A 342 -12.23 35.04 54.80
#